data_AF-A0AAN5AVN4-F1
#
_entry.id   AF-A0AAN5AVN4-F1
#
_cell.length_a   1.000
_cell.length_b   1.000
_cell.length_c   1.000
_cell.angle_alpha   90.00
_cell.angle_beta   90.00
_cell.angle_gamma   90.00
#
_symmetry.space_group_name_H-M   'P 1'
#
loop_
_entity.id
_entity.type
_entity.pdbx_description
1 polymer ?
#
loop_
_entity_poly.entity_id
_entity_poly.type
_entity_poly.pdbx_seq_one_letter_code
_entity_poly.pdbx_strand_id
1 'polypeptide(L)'
;MKINSLYGYRKDPFTGKKKFHNGIDLHARGDEVMAMMAGVVVKVGQDKSSGKYVTLRHGDYTVSYCHLSRILTRKGAAIGPRDVVGITGSTGRSTSEHLHISCKLDGKSVDPLMVLDYIKSIREECVAALAESREAPALSPAGGKHR
;
A
#
# COMPACT_ATOMS: atom_id res chain seq x y z
N MET A 1 -5.74 7.15 -7.98
CA MET A 1 -4.29 6.96 -7.78
C MET A 1 -3.59 7.29 -9.10
N LYS A 2 -2.57 8.16 -9.10
CA LYS A 2 -1.76 8.47 -10.28
C LYS A 2 -0.35 7.92 -10.10
N ILE A 3 0.10 7.09 -11.04
CA ILE A 3 1.44 6.49 -11.04
C ILE A 3 2.37 7.37 -11.89
N ASN A 4 3.47 7.82 -11.30
CA ASN A 4 4.52 8.56 -12.00
C ASN A 4 5.56 7.63 -12.64
N SER A 5 5.84 6.49 -11.99
CA SER A 5 6.76 5.49 -12.52
C SER A 5 6.41 4.08 -12.07
N LEU A 6 6.52 3.14 -13.01
CA LEU A 6 6.28 1.72 -12.79
C LEU A 6 7.51 0.99 -12.25
N TYR A 7 7.25 -0.22 -11.75
CA TYR A 7 8.24 -1.24 -11.44
C TYR A 7 8.97 -1.71 -12.70
N GLY A 8 10.23 -2.13 -12.57
CA GLY A 8 11.01 -2.69 -13.68
C GLY A 8 12.10 -1.77 -14.21
N TYR A 9 12.67 -2.12 -15.36
CA TYR A 9 13.79 -1.37 -15.95
C TYR A 9 13.32 -0.06 -16.58
N ARG A 10 13.93 1.05 -16.16
CA ARG A 10 13.68 2.38 -16.70
C ARG A 10 14.97 3.20 -16.79
N LYS A 11 14.88 4.37 -17.41
CA LYS A 11 15.96 5.38 -17.38
C LYS A 11 16.01 6.01 -15.99
N ASP A 12 17.13 5.90 -15.29
CA ASP A 12 17.33 6.52 -13.98
C ASP A 12 17.34 8.05 -14.13
N PRO A 13 16.49 8.79 -13.39
CA PRO A 13 16.30 10.23 -13.61
C PRO A 13 17.50 11.09 -13.20
N PHE A 14 18.47 10.55 -12.46
CA PHE A 14 19.65 11.28 -12.02
C PHE A 14 20.88 11.01 -12.89
N THR A 15 21.00 9.80 -13.44
CA THR A 15 22.19 9.37 -14.20
C THR A 15 21.91 9.18 -15.69
N GLY A 16 20.64 9.10 -16.09
CA GLY A 16 20.22 8.81 -17.46
C GLY A 16 20.50 7.38 -17.93
N LYS A 17 21.05 6.51 -17.07
CA LYS A 17 21.38 5.11 -17.39
C LYS A 17 20.18 4.19 -17.13
N LYS A 18 20.14 3.05 -17.81
CA LYS A 18 19.13 2.00 -17.54
C LYS A 18 19.36 1.44 -16.14
N LYS A 19 18.32 1.45 -15.30
CA LYS A 19 18.34 0.93 -13.92
C LYS A 19 17.02 0.24 -13.61
N PHE A 20 17.10 -0.79 -12.78
CA PHE A 20 15.91 -1.45 -12.24
C PHE A 20 15.27 -0.62 -11.12
N HIS A 21 13.96 -0.39 -11.24
CA HIS A 21 13.14 0.26 -10.24
C HIS A 21 12.35 -0.81 -9.47
N ASN A 22 12.69 -1.00 -8.19
CA ASN A 22 12.17 -2.08 -7.35
C ASN A 22 10.83 -1.73 -6.66
N GLY A 23 10.09 -0.78 -7.22
CA GLY A 23 8.84 -0.30 -6.66
C GLY A 23 8.04 0.53 -7.66
N ILE A 24 7.02 1.21 -7.17
CA ILE A 24 6.25 2.19 -7.94
C ILE A 24 6.36 3.57 -7.29
N ASP A 25 6.35 4.61 -8.11
CA ASP A 25 6.32 5.99 -7.66
C ASP A 25 4.91 6.54 -7.88
N LEU A 26 4.24 6.95 -6.79
CA LEU A 26 2.91 7.51 -6.80
C LEU A 26 2.98 9.03 -6.65
N HIS A 27 2.17 9.75 -7.43
CA HIS A 27 2.01 11.19 -7.26
C HIS A 27 1.43 11.49 -5.88
N ALA A 28 2.07 12.40 -5.15
CA ALA A 28 1.62 12.88 -3.84
C ALA A 28 2.18 14.29 -3.54
N ARG A 29 1.52 15.04 -2.66
CA ARG A 29 1.88 16.40 -2.21
C ARG A 29 1.42 16.64 -0.77
N GLY A 30 2.24 16.26 0.21
CA GLY A 30 1.93 16.38 1.64
C GLY A 30 0.85 15.42 2.13
N ASP A 31 0.52 14.42 1.32
CA ASP A 31 -0.55 13.46 1.59
C ASP A 31 -0.19 12.49 2.71
N GLU A 32 -1.22 12.01 3.40
CA GLU A 32 -1.11 10.89 4.33
C GLU A 32 -0.73 9.61 3.60
N VAL A 33 0.23 8.89 4.18
CA VAL A 33 0.65 7.57 3.72
C VAL A 33 -0.05 6.53 4.56
N MET A 34 -0.97 5.82 3.94
CA MET A 34 -1.78 4.79 4.57
C MET A 34 -1.22 3.39 4.29
N ALA A 35 -1.30 2.50 5.28
CA ALA A 35 -0.90 1.11 5.12
C ALA A 35 -1.81 0.36 4.13
N MET A 36 -1.19 -0.34 3.19
CA MET A 36 -1.87 -1.14 2.17
C MET A 36 -2.63 -2.34 2.76
N MET A 37 -2.05 -2.97 3.78
CA MET A 37 -2.56 -4.19 4.42
C MET A 37 -2.32 -4.14 5.93
N ALA A 38 -3.02 -4.98 6.68
CA ALA A 38 -2.77 -5.16 8.12
C ALA A 38 -1.39 -5.80 8.35
N GLY A 39 -0.61 -5.31 9.31
CA GLY A 39 0.72 -5.83 9.56
C GLY A 39 1.43 -5.22 10.77
N VAL A 40 2.71 -5.52 10.88
CA VAL A 40 3.57 -4.99 11.96
C VAL A 40 4.71 -4.18 11.36
N VAL A 41 5.00 -3.02 11.95
CA VAL A 41 6.15 -2.20 11.55
C VAL A 41 7.45 -2.91 11.95
N VAL A 42 8.20 -3.41 10.98
CA VAL A 42 9.48 -4.11 11.21
C VAL A 42 10.68 -3.20 11.11
N LYS A 43 10.58 -2.08 10.38
CA LYS A 43 11.63 -1.06 10.27
C LYS A 43 11.06 0.35 10.21
N VAL A 44 11.76 1.26 10.86
CA VAL A 44 11.64 2.72 10.74
C VAL A 44 13.07 3.21 10.59
N GLY A 45 13.35 4.02 9.58
CA GLY A 45 14.72 4.42 9.32
C GLY A 45 14.83 5.62 8.40
N GLN A 46 16.08 6.03 8.18
CA GLN A 46 16.44 7.07 7.24
C GLN A 46 17.75 6.71 6.55
N ASP A 47 17.79 6.78 5.22
CA ASP A 47 19.01 6.59 4.43
C ASP A 47 19.05 7.52 3.20
N LYS A 48 20.22 7.58 2.54
CA LYS A 48 20.44 8.48 1.39
C LYS A 48 19.57 8.15 0.18
N SER A 49 19.18 6.90 0.00
CA SER A 49 18.35 6.45 -1.12
C SER A 49 16.88 6.61 -0.79
N SER A 50 16.40 5.89 0.23
CA SER A 50 15.00 5.80 0.62
C SER A 50 14.46 7.05 1.29
N GLY A 51 15.35 7.94 1.76
CA GLY A 51 14.94 9.03 2.63
C GLY A 51 14.44 8.48 3.96
N LYS A 52 13.46 9.14 4.57
CA LYS A 52 12.72 8.59 5.71
C LYS A 52 11.76 7.51 5.20
N TYR A 53 11.74 6.36 5.87
CA TYR A 53 10.91 5.24 5.45
C TYR A 53 10.37 4.42 6.61
N VAL A 54 9.29 3.69 6.31
CA VAL A 54 8.67 2.69 7.18
C VAL A 54 8.52 1.40 6.38
N THR A 55 8.87 0.25 6.97
CA THR A 55 8.60 -1.07 6.39
C THR A 55 7.65 -1.84 7.27
N LEU A 56 6.53 -2.28 6.72
CA LEU A 56 5.57 -3.17 7.35
C LEU A 56 5.77 -4.60 6.84
N ARG A 57 5.52 -5.59 7.71
CA ARG A 57 5.47 -7.02 7.37
C ARG A 57 4.03 -7.53 7.44
N HIS A 58 3.64 -8.31 6.43
CA HIS A 58 2.32 -8.87 6.21
C HIS A 58 2.48 -10.37 5.85
N GLY A 59 2.65 -11.23 6.85
CA GLY A 59 3.13 -12.60 6.62
C GLY A 59 4.52 -12.58 5.96
N ASP A 60 4.64 -13.24 4.81
CA ASP A 60 5.89 -13.32 4.02
C ASP A 60 6.14 -12.08 3.15
N TYR A 61 5.16 -11.17 3.08
CA TYR A 61 5.33 -9.89 2.40
C TYR A 61 5.95 -8.84 3.31
N THR A 62 6.76 -7.97 2.71
CA THR A 62 7.11 -6.68 3.29
C THR A 62 6.81 -5.55 2.32
N VAL A 63 6.26 -4.46 2.82
CA VAL A 63 5.96 -3.25 2.06
C VAL A 63 6.70 -2.08 2.68
N SER A 64 7.52 -1.38 1.90
CA SER A 64 8.23 -0.18 2.36
C SER A 64 7.66 1.08 1.71
N TYR A 65 7.46 2.10 2.54
CA TYR A 65 6.95 3.42 2.19
C TYR A 65 8.09 4.42 2.36
N CYS A 66 8.57 5.01 1.27
CA CYS A 66 9.80 5.80 1.24
C CYS A 66 9.55 7.27 0.87
N HIS A 67 10.62 8.07 0.93
CA HIS A 67 10.66 9.51 0.66
C HIS A 67 9.80 10.36 1.59
N LEU A 68 9.44 9.84 2.77
CA LEU A 68 8.54 10.49 3.71
C LEU A 68 9.11 11.83 4.22
N SER A 69 8.26 12.82 4.46
CA SER A 69 8.64 14.03 5.19
C SER A 69 8.60 13.77 6.70
N ARG A 70 7.61 13.01 7.15
CA ARG A 70 7.34 12.65 8.55
C ARG A 70 6.96 11.19 8.68
N ILE A 71 7.43 10.57 9.76
CA ILE A 71 7.04 9.21 10.16
C ILE A 71 6.07 9.36 11.33
N LEU A 72 4.92 8.68 11.25
CA LEU A 72 3.83 8.77 12.23
C LEU A 72 3.60 7.45 12.97
N THR A 73 4.51 6.50 12.81
CA THR A 73 4.49 5.20 13.48
C THR A 73 5.86 4.84 14.07
N ARG A 74 5.95 3.71 14.76
CA ARG A 74 7.17 3.21 15.40
C ARG A 74 7.35 1.72 15.16
N LYS A 75 8.60 1.25 15.20
CA LYS A 75 8.92 -0.19 15.13
C LYS A 75 8.12 -0.96 16.19
N GLY A 76 7.54 -2.09 15.80
CA GLY A 76 6.70 -2.94 16.63
C GLY A 76 5.22 -2.56 16.68
N ALA A 77 4.81 -1.42 16.11
CA ALA A 77 3.39 -1.06 16.04
C ALA A 77 2.61 -2.07 15.16
N ALA A 78 1.47 -2.52 15.67
CA ALA A 78 0.44 -3.18 14.86
C ALA A 78 -0.33 -2.10 14.09
N ILE A 79 -0.52 -2.32 12.79
CA ILE A 79 -1.10 -1.36 11.86
C ILE A 79 -2.21 -2.08 11.09
N GLY A 80 -3.41 -1.51 11.10
CA GLY A 80 -4.53 -1.94 10.28
C GLY A 80 -4.43 -1.44 8.83
N PRO A 81 -5.23 -1.98 7.91
CA PRO A 81 -5.37 -1.39 6.59
C PRO A 81 -5.87 0.05 6.74
N ARG A 82 -5.32 0.97 5.93
CA ARG A 82 -5.64 2.40 5.93
C ARG A 82 -5.14 3.23 7.11
N ASP A 83 -4.53 2.63 8.12
CA ASP A 83 -3.88 3.39 9.18
C ASP A 83 -2.71 4.23 8.63
N VAL A 84 -2.58 5.45 9.12
CA VAL A 84 -1.55 6.39 8.68
C VAL A 84 -0.20 6.04 9.30
N VAL A 85 0.82 5.84 8.45
CA VAL A 85 2.19 5.50 8.86
C VAL A 85 3.17 6.65 8.67
N GLY A 86 2.81 7.66 7.89
CA GLY A 86 3.67 8.81 7.60
C GLY A 86 2.99 9.85 6.73
N ILE A 87 3.75 10.88 6.37
CA ILE A 87 3.36 11.92 5.41
C ILE A 87 4.37 11.90 4.27
N THR A 88 3.88 12.02 3.04
CA THR A 88 4.72 12.08 1.84
C THR A 88 5.66 13.29 1.86
N GLY A 89 6.72 13.21 1.06
CA GLY A 89 7.75 14.23 1.00
C GLY A 89 8.73 13.95 -0.13
N SER A 90 9.93 14.54 -0.03
CA SER A 90 10.99 14.35 -1.03
C SER A 90 12.36 14.07 -0.37
N THR A 91 12.37 13.32 0.72
CA THR A 91 13.63 12.98 1.42
C THR A 91 14.42 11.88 0.68
N GLY A 92 15.74 11.85 0.87
CA GLY A 92 16.60 10.87 0.22
C GLY A 92 16.83 11.19 -1.26
N ARG A 93 16.91 10.15 -2.09
CA ARG A 93 17.18 10.28 -3.52
C ARG A 93 15.88 10.44 -4.29
N SER A 94 15.36 11.66 -4.30
CA SER A 94 14.11 12.03 -4.98
C SER A 94 14.31 13.29 -5.82
N THR A 95 13.64 13.39 -6.98
CA THR A 95 13.68 14.58 -7.85
C THR A 95 12.58 15.60 -7.53
N SER A 96 11.44 15.12 -7.01
CA SER A 96 10.32 15.92 -6.54
C SER A 96 9.50 15.07 -5.59
N GLU A 97 8.62 15.68 -4.80
CA GLU A 97 7.79 14.93 -3.87
C GLU A 97 6.97 13.82 -4.55
N HIS A 98 6.95 12.64 -3.93
CA HIS A 98 6.16 11.48 -4.34
C HIS A 98 6.23 10.42 -3.24
N LEU A 99 5.38 9.40 -3.33
CA LEU A 99 5.50 8.20 -2.52
C LEU A 99 6.15 7.09 -3.34
N HIS A 100 7.30 6.58 -2.91
CA HIS A 100 7.86 5.35 -3.44
C HIS A 100 7.42 4.17 -2.57
N ILE A 101 6.78 3.17 -3.19
CA ILE A 101 6.35 1.93 -2.54
C ILE A 101 7.13 0.77 -3.15
N SER A 102 7.75 -0.06 -2.32
CA SER A 102 8.36 -1.33 -2.76
C SER A 102 7.79 -2.50 -1.98
N CYS A 103 7.62 -3.63 -2.68
CA CYS A 103 7.11 -4.87 -2.12
C CYS A 103 8.17 -5.96 -2.24
N LYS A 104 8.25 -6.82 -1.23
CA LYS A 104 9.02 -8.06 -1.30
C LYS A 104 8.20 -9.23 -0.79
N LEU A 105 8.31 -10.37 -1.46
CA LEU A 105 7.82 -11.68 -1.00
C LEU A 105 9.05 -12.55 -0.73
N ASP A 106 9.19 -13.11 0.47
CA ASP A 106 10.35 -13.91 0.87
C ASP A 106 11.69 -13.19 0.61
N GLY A 107 11.70 -11.88 0.85
CA GLY A 107 12.85 -11.01 0.61
C GLY A 107 13.14 -10.67 -0.86
N LYS A 108 12.43 -11.28 -1.82
CA LYS A 108 12.56 -11.01 -3.26
C LYS A 108 11.64 -9.88 -3.70
N SER A 109 12.16 -8.96 -4.49
CA SER A 109 11.41 -7.82 -5.05
C SER A 109 10.27 -8.31 -5.94
N VAL A 110 9.06 -7.80 -5.72
CA VAL A 110 7.87 -8.07 -6.53
C VAL A 110 7.19 -6.76 -6.89
N ASP A 111 6.45 -6.74 -8.00
CA ASP A 111 5.73 -5.56 -8.45
C ASP A 111 4.59 -5.22 -7.45
N PRO A 112 4.61 -4.04 -6.81
CA PRO A 112 3.53 -3.60 -5.92
C PRO A 112 2.14 -3.56 -6.59
N LEU A 113 2.05 -3.39 -7.91
CA LEU A 113 0.76 -3.37 -8.61
C LEU A 113 0.05 -4.71 -8.54
N MET A 114 0.76 -5.83 -8.57
CA MET A 114 0.13 -7.15 -8.41
C MET A 114 -0.62 -7.27 -7.09
N VAL A 115 -0.08 -6.69 -6.01
CA VAL A 115 -0.72 -6.70 -4.68
C VAL A 115 -1.89 -5.74 -4.65
N LEU A 116 -1.73 -4.53 -5.18
CA LEU A 116 -2.79 -3.53 -5.23
C LEU A 116 -3.99 -3.97 -6.09
N ASP A 117 -3.74 -4.59 -7.23
CA ASP A 117 -4.77 -5.09 -8.13
C ASP A 117 -5.54 -6.25 -7.48
N TYR A 118 -4.85 -7.15 -6.78
CA TYR A 118 -5.50 -8.21 -6.01
C TYR A 118 -6.37 -7.66 -4.88
N ILE A 119 -5.87 -6.69 -4.09
CA ILE A 119 -6.66 -6.04 -3.04
C ILE A 119 -7.89 -5.35 -3.64
N LYS A 120 -7.73 -4.71 -4.81
CA LYS A 120 -8.83 -4.04 -5.50
C LYS A 120 -9.89 -5.04 -5.97
N SER A 121 -9.50 -6.15 -6.60
CA SER A 121 -10.44 -7.15 -7.11
C SER A 121 -11.24 -7.79 -5.97
N ILE A 122 -10.57 -8.22 -4.91
CA ILE A 122 -11.23 -8.81 -3.73
C ILE A 122 -12.20 -7.82 -3.09
N ARG A 123 -11.82 -6.53 -2.98
CA ARG A 123 -12.72 -5.50 -2.46
C ARG A 123 -13.96 -5.34 -3.34
N GLU A 124 -13.79 -5.31 -4.66
CA GLU A 124 -14.90 -5.17 -5.62
C GLU A 124 -15.85 -6.37 -5.55
N GLU A 125 -15.32 -7.59 -5.49
CA GLU A 125 -16.09 -8.82 -5.30
C GLU A 125 -16.87 -8.80 -3.97
N CYS A 126 -16.23 -8.44 -2.85
CA CYS A 126 -16.90 -8.36 -1.56
C CYS A 126 -18.01 -7.29 -1.54
N VAL A 127 -17.78 -6.13 -2.17
CA VAL A 127 -18.79 -5.07 -2.25
C VAL A 127 -19.99 -5.52 -3.09
N ALA A 128 -19.75 -6.21 -4.22
CA ALA A 128 -20.81 -6.75 -5.05
C ALA A 128 -21.66 -7.79 -4.29
N ALA A 129 -21.00 -8.77 -3.65
CA ALA A 129 -21.69 -9.80 -2.85
C ALA A 129 -22.52 -9.20 -1.70
N LEU A 130 -22.01 -8.15 -1.05
CA LEU A 130 -22.75 -7.44 -0.01
C LEU A 130 -23.96 -6.67 -0.55
N ALA A 131 -23.87 -6.11 -1.75
CA ALA A 131 -24.99 -5.45 -2.41
C ALA A 131 -26.11 -6.45 -2.73
N GLU A 132 -25.76 -7.60 -3.34
CA GLU A 132 -26.71 -8.67 -3.65
C GLU A 132 -27.40 -9.22 -2.39
N SER A 133 -26.65 -9.38 -1.29
CA SER A 133 -27.21 -9.87 -0.01
C SER A 133 -28.25 -8.92 0.62
N ARG A 134 -28.22 -7.64 0.28
CA ARG A 134 -29.18 -6.63 0.76
C ARG A 134 -30.45 -6.58 -0.08
N GLU A 135 -30.43 -7.13 -1.28
CA GLU A 135 -31.58 -7.17 -2.20
C GLU A 135 -32.39 -8.48 -2.09
N ALA A 136 -31.92 -9.45 -1.30
CA ALA A 136 -32.68 -10.67 -1.03
C ALA A 136 -33.99 -10.34 -0.26
N PRO A 137 -35.17 -10.79 -0.75
CA PRO A 137 -36.44 -10.48 -0.11
C PRO A 137 -36.46 -11.06 1.31
N ALA A 138 -36.92 -10.26 2.27
CA ALA A 138 -37.17 -10.72 3.62
C ALA A 138 -38.07 -11.97 3.55
N LEU A 139 -37.61 -13.10 4.09
CA LEU A 139 -38.50 -14.25 4.27
C LEU A 139 -39.67 -13.80 5.13
N SER A 140 -40.86 -13.72 4.52
CA SER A 140 -42.11 -13.53 5.23
C SER A 140 -42.22 -14.60 6.32
N PRO A 141 -42.54 -14.26 7.58
CA PRO A 141 -42.71 -15.26 8.61
C PRO A 141 -43.89 -16.15 8.21
N ALA A 142 -43.62 -17.45 8.05
CA ALA A 142 -44.64 -18.44 7.78
C ALA A 142 -45.68 -18.39 8.92
N GLY A 143 -46.91 -18.03 8.57
CA GLY A 143 -48.02 -17.95 9.50
C GLY A 143 -48.33 -19.30 10.14
N GLY A 144 -47.87 -19.49 11.38
CA GLY A 144 -48.30 -20.59 12.24
C GLY A 144 -49.65 -20.25 12.88
N LYS A 145 -50.74 -20.73 12.29
CA LYS A 145 -52.03 -20.83 13.01
C LYS A 145 -51.94 -22.01 13.98
N HIS A 146 -51.76 -21.74 15.27
CA HIS A 146 -52.08 -22.72 16.30
C HIS A 146 -53.60 -22.70 16.54
N ARG A 147 -54.17 -23.92 16.48
CA ARG A 147 -55.55 -24.25 16.83
C ARG A 147 -55.71 -24.34 18.34
#